data_AF-A0A9E5Q0J4-F1
#
_entry.id   AF-A0A9E5Q0J4-F1
#
_cell.length_a   1.000
_cell.length_b   1.000
_cell.length_c   1.000
_cell.angle_alpha   90.00
_cell.angle_beta   90.00
_cell.angle_gamma   90.00
#
_symmetry.space_group_name_H-M   'P 1'
#
loop_
_entity.id
_entity.type
_entity.pdbx_description
1 polymer ?
#
loop_
_entity_poly.entity_id
_entity_poly.type
_entity_poly.pdbx_seq_one_letter_code
_entity_poly.pdbx_strand_id
1 'polypeptide(L)' 'MPPSTKYTPERILEVAEELTREEGIGAVTARALAGRLGCSTGPISSHFASME' A
#
# COMPACT_ATOMS: atom_id res chain seq x y z
N MET A 1 -2.80 -3.05 -24.41
CA MET A 1 -2.40 -3.41 -23.04
C MET A 1 -3.65 -3.33 -22.17
N PRO A 2 -3.97 -4.36 -21.37
CA PRO A 2 -5.08 -4.27 -20.42
C PRO A 2 -4.83 -3.10 -19.46
N PRO A 3 -5.87 -2.40 -18.98
CA PRO A 3 -5.71 -1.23 -18.16
C PRO A 3 -4.89 -1.62 -16.93
N SER A 4 -3.71 -1.03 -16.79
CA SER A 4 -2.88 -1.19 -15.60
C SER A 4 -3.73 -0.75 -14.41
N THR A 5 -4.20 -1.71 -13.62
CA THR A 5 -4.96 -1.44 -12.41
C THR A 5 -4.21 -0.40 -11.61
N LYS A 6 -4.84 0.75 -11.35
CA LYS A 6 -4.19 1.94 -10.79
C LYS A 6 -3.51 1.69 -9.43
N TYR A 7 -3.90 0.62 -8.75
CA TYR A 7 -3.37 0.17 -7.46
C TYR A 7 -3.05 -1.33 -7.54
N THR A 8 -1.88 -1.69 -8.05
CA THR A 8 -1.41 -3.07 -8.03
C THR A 8 -0.82 -3.43 -6.67
N PRO A 9 -0.81 -4.72 -6.29
CA PRO A 9 -0.09 -5.17 -5.09
C PRO A 9 1.40 -4.78 -5.12
N GLU A 10 2.02 -4.75 -6.29
CA GLU A 10 3.43 -4.33 -6.46
C GLU A 10 3.64 -2.87 -6.03
N ARG A 11 2.76 -1.93 -6.46
CA ARG A 11 2.86 -0.53 -5.99
C ARG A 11 2.64 -0.40 -4.49
N ILE A 12 1.73 -1.21 -3.92
CA ILE A 12 1.47 -1.17 -2.49
C ILE A 12 2.71 -1.64 -1.72
N LEU A 13 3.40 -2.69 -2.20
CA LEU A 13 4.65 -3.19 -1.62
C LEU A 13 5.78 -2.18 -1.73
N GLU A 14 5.96 -1.52 -2.88
CA GLU A 14 6.98 -0.47 -3.02
C GLU A 14 6.76 0.65 -2.00
N VAL A 15 5.53 1.13 -1.86
CA VAL A 15 5.20 2.17 -0.87
C VAL A 15 5.39 1.69 0.56
N ALA A 16 5.07 0.42 0.86
CA ALA A 16 5.31 -0.18 2.17
C ALA A 16 6.81 -0.29 2.50
N GLU A 17 7.63 -0.62 1.51
CA GLU A 17 9.08 -0.69 1.65
C GLU A 17 9.67 0.71 1.90
N GLU A 18 9.26 1.71 1.11
CA GLU A 18 9.64 3.11 1.30
C GLU A 18 9.29 3.59 2.72
N LEU A 19 8.04 3.33 3.14
CA LEU A 19 7.55 3.70 4.47
C LEU A 19 8.32 2.98 5.59
N THR A 20 8.69 1.71 5.38
CA THR A 20 9.52 0.94 6.31
C THR A 20 10.92 1.54 6.44
N ARG A 21 11.52 2.00 5.34
CA ARG A 21 12.85 2.63 5.35
C ARG A 21 12.84 3.99 6.05
N GLU A 22 11.76 4.77 5.90
CA GLU A 22 11.65 6.11 6.47
C GLU A 22 11.21 6.12 7.94
N GLU A 23 10.19 5.34 8.28
CA GLU A 23 9.48 5.44 9.57
C GLU A 23 9.50 4.11 10.36
N GLY A 24 10.07 3.05 9.77
CA GLY A 24 10.12 1.70 10.35
C GLY A 24 8.86 0.88 10.09
N ILE A 25 8.93 -0.42 10.38
CA ILE A 25 7.83 -1.36 10.10
C ILE A 25 6.54 -1.01 10.85
N GLY A 26 6.64 -0.38 12.03
CA GLY A 26 5.48 0.03 12.83
C GLY A 26 4.62 1.12 12.18
N ALA A 27 5.17 1.86 11.21
CA ALA A 27 4.43 2.87 10.45
C ALA A 27 3.60 2.27 9.32
N VAL A 28 3.87 1.03 8.91
CA VAL A 28 3.22 0.35 7.78
C VAL A 28 1.80 -0.07 8.14
N THR A 29 0.89 0.87 7.99
CA THR A 29 -0.55 0.66 8.21
C THR A 29 -1.32 0.86 6.91
N ALA A 30 -2.46 0.20 6.75
CA ALA A 30 -3.33 0.39 5.59
C ALA A 30 -3.67 1.88 5.36
N ARG A 31 -3.81 2.66 6.43
CA ARG A 31 -4.08 4.11 6.34
C ARG A 31 -2.87 4.90 5.85
N ALA A 32 -1.67 4.60 6.34
CA ALA A 32 -0.45 5.26 5.89
C ALA A 32 -0.16 4.96 4.41
N LEU A 33 -0.32 3.70 4.00
CA LEU A 33 -0.20 3.27 2.61
C LEU A 33 -1.24 3.96 1.71
N ALA A 34 -2.51 3.99 2.14
CA ALA A 34 -3.58 4.67 1.41
C ALA A 34 -3.30 6.16 1.23
N GLY A 35 -2.78 6.81 2.28
CA GLY A 35 -2.38 8.20 2.25
C GLY A 35 -1.28 8.47 1.22
N ARG A 36 -0.24 7.64 1.17
CA ARG A 36 0.85 7.77 0.18
C ARG A 36 0.42 7.42 -1.24
N LEU A 37 -0.50 6.48 -1.40
CA LEU A 37 -1.07 6.10 -2.70
C LEU A 37 -2.18 7.07 -3.19
N GLY A 38 -2.59 8.03 -2.35
CA GLY A 38 -3.67 8.95 -2.68
C GLY A 38 -5.00 8.24 -2.92
N CYS A 39 -5.28 7.17 -2.17
CA CYS A 39 -6.49 6.36 -2.30
C CYS A 39 -7.14 6.09 -0.94
N SER A 40 -8.28 5.37 -0.95
CA SER A 40 -8.86 4.83 0.28
C SER A 40 -8.09 3.59 0.72
N THR A 41 -8.40 3.05 1.90
CA THR A 41 -7.86 1.75 2.34
C THR A 41 -8.41 0.56 1.55
N GLY A 42 -9.46 0.78 0.74
CA GLY A 42 -10.18 -0.26 -0.01
C GLY A 42 -9.27 -1.12 -0.89
N PRO A 43 -8.47 -0.54 -1.80
CA PRO A 43 -7.53 -1.30 -2.63
C PRO A 43 -6.54 -2.15 -1.81
N ILE A 44 -6.08 -1.65 -0.67
CA ILE A 44 -5.16 -2.38 0.21
C ILE A 44 -5.88 -3.57 0.82
N SER A 45 -7.07 -3.38 1.40
CA SER A 45 -7.87 -4.50 1.93
C SER A 45 -8.33 -5.49 0.85
N SER A 46 -8.46 -5.05 -0.41
CA SER A 46 -8.82 -5.93 -1.53
C SER A 46 -7.66 -6.81 -1.98
N HIS A 47 -6.42 -6.36 -1.82
CA HIS A 47 -5.21 -7.09 -2.21
C HIS A 47 -4.55 -7.83 -1.04
N PHE A 48 -4.71 -7.33 0.19
CA PHE A 48 -4.09 -7.85 1.40
C PHE A 48 -5.14 -8.05 2.49
N ALA A 49 -5.22 -9.28 3.01
CA ALA A 49 -6.18 -9.64 4.06
C ALA A 49 -5.81 -9.05 5.43
N SER A 50 -4.51 -8.82 5.67
CA SER A 50 -3.96 -8.28 6.92
C SER A 50 -2.69 -7.49 6.64
N MET A 51 -2.24 -6.71 7.64
CA MET A 51 -1.02 -5.91 7.62
C MET A 51 0.14 -6.58 8.40
N GLU A 52 -0.02 -7.85 8.78
CA GLU A 52 1.01 -8.66 9.47
C GLU A 52 1.97 -9.32 8.48
#